data_AF-A0A7Y6RGA6-F1
#
_entry.id   AF-A0A7Y6RGA6-F1
#
_cell.length_a   1.000
_cell.length_b   1.000
_cell.length_c   1.000
_cell.angle_alpha   90.00
_cell.angle_beta   90.00
_cell.angle_gamma   90.00
#
_symmetry.space_group_name_H-M   'P 1'
#
loop_
_entity.id
_entity.type
_entity.pdbx_description
1 polymer ?
#
loop_
_entity_poly.entity_id
_entity_poly.type
_entity_poly.pdbx_seq_one_letter_code
_entity_poly.pdbx_strand_id
1 'polypeptide(L)'
;MFRTCKYRPDWPSAGFKSLDEARGWVLKFTRWYNYEHKHSKLRFVTPHQRHTGQDVAILAQCKERIEAAKAANPSRWGNREVRNCTPVGPTTLNPEKQQTKQIEKKAA
;
A
#
# COMPACT_ATOMS: atom_id res chain seq x y z
N MET A 1 9.11 -1.47 1.44
CA MET A 1 9.70 -2.69 0.84
C MET A 1 10.76 -3.34 1.73
N PHE A 2 11.85 -2.65 2.13
CA PHE A 2 12.98 -3.27 2.85
C PHE A 2 12.61 -4.06 4.11
N ARG A 3 11.73 -3.51 4.96
CA ARG A 3 11.20 -4.25 6.12
C ARG A 3 10.48 -5.53 5.67
N THR A 4 9.55 -5.45 4.73
CA THR A 4 8.83 -6.63 4.21
C THR A 4 9.77 -7.70 3.65
N CYS A 5 10.87 -7.29 3.02
CA CYS A 5 11.91 -8.20 2.51
C CYS A 5 12.60 -8.98 3.64
N LYS A 6 13.12 -8.27 4.65
CA LYS A 6 13.89 -8.85 5.77
C LYS A 6 13.07 -9.77 6.68
N TYR A 7 11.79 -9.49 6.85
CA TYR A 7 10.91 -10.22 7.78
C TYR A 7 10.05 -11.28 7.10
N ARG A 8 10.33 -11.65 5.84
CA ARG A 8 9.66 -12.75 5.16
C ARG A 8 10.20 -14.10 5.71
N PRO A 9 9.35 -15.14 5.84
CA PRO A 9 9.83 -16.47 6.27
C PRO A 9 10.99 -17.00 5.44
N ASP A 10 10.97 -16.78 4.12
CA ASP A 10 11.99 -17.27 3.19
C ASP A 10 13.24 -16.38 3.11
N TRP A 11 13.43 -15.42 4.04
CA TRP A 11 14.62 -14.58 4.04
C TRP A 11 15.89 -15.41 4.33
N PRO A 12 16.93 -15.34 3.49
CA PRO A 12 18.15 -16.11 3.67
C PRO A 12 19.04 -15.42 4.72
N SER A 13 18.80 -15.73 6.00
CA SER A 13 19.52 -15.13 7.13
C SER A 13 21.03 -15.41 7.11
N ALA A 14 21.44 -16.53 6.55
CA ALA A 14 22.85 -16.90 6.35
C ALA A 14 23.51 -16.22 5.12
N GLY A 15 22.76 -15.42 4.35
CA GLY A 15 23.21 -14.81 3.12
C GLY A 15 23.08 -15.73 1.89
N PHE A 16 23.72 -15.35 0.80
CA PHE A 16 23.70 -16.06 -0.49
C PHE A 16 25.06 -16.66 -0.79
N LYS A 17 25.11 -17.86 -1.36
CA LYS A 17 26.36 -18.55 -1.72
C LYS A 17 26.96 -18.00 -3.01
N SER A 18 26.13 -17.43 -3.87
CA SER A 18 26.55 -16.81 -5.12
C SER A 18 25.69 -15.63 -5.49
N LEU A 19 26.19 -14.83 -6.42
CA LEU A 19 25.47 -13.68 -6.96
C LEU A 19 24.22 -14.11 -7.74
N ASP A 20 24.24 -15.27 -8.40
CA ASP A 20 23.09 -15.80 -9.12
C ASP A 20 21.98 -16.27 -8.18
N GLU A 21 22.34 -16.87 -7.04
CA GLU A 21 21.37 -17.22 -5.99
C GLU A 21 20.69 -15.96 -5.43
N ALA A 22 21.48 -14.91 -5.17
CA ALA A 22 20.97 -13.62 -4.73
C ALA A 22 19.98 -13.02 -5.75
N ARG A 23 20.34 -12.99 -7.04
CA ARG A 23 19.48 -12.50 -8.12
C ARG A 23 18.19 -13.30 -8.23
N GLY A 24 18.28 -14.63 -8.19
CA GLY A 24 17.11 -15.52 -8.27
C GLY A 24 16.13 -15.28 -7.12
N TRP A 25 16.66 -15.17 -5.90
CA TRP A 25 15.84 -14.90 -4.73
C TRP A 25 15.18 -13.51 -4.78
N VAL A 26 15.94 -12.46 -5.11
CA VAL A 26 15.41 -11.07 -5.20
C VAL A 26 14.36 -10.96 -6.30
N LEU A 27 14.54 -11.65 -7.43
CA LEU A 27 13.53 -11.70 -8.49
C LEU A 27 12.23 -12.35 -7.99
N LYS A 28 12.33 -13.50 -7.31
CA LYS A 28 11.17 -14.18 -6.70
C LYS A 28 10.48 -13.29 -5.67
N PHE A 29 11.25 -12.60 -4.81
CA PHE A 29 10.71 -11.67 -3.83
C PHE A 29 9.97 -10.52 -4.51
N THR A 30 10.56 -9.89 -5.53
CA THR A 30 9.99 -8.72 -6.19
C THR A 30 8.69 -9.07 -6.93
N ARG A 31 8.65 -10.22 -7.61
CA ARG A 31 7.43 -10.73 -8.25
C ARG A 31 6.31 -10.91 -7.23
N TRP A 32 6.59 -11.62 -6.14
CA TRP A 32 5.62 -11.80 -5.07
C TRP A 32 5.17 -10.46 -4.46
N TYR A 33 6.12 -9.56 -4.16
CA TYR A 33 5.82 -8.27 -3.53
C TYR A 33 4.90 -7.42 -4.42
N ASN A 34 5.12 -7.43 -5.73
CA ASN A 34 4.33 -6.61 -6.65
C ASN A 34 2.98 -7.22 -6.97
N TYR A 35 2.88 -8.54 -7.15
CA TYR A 35 1.70 -9.19 -7.73
C TYR A 35 0.84 -9.97 -6.73
N GLU A 36 1.38 -10.35 -5.57
CA GLU A 36 0.67 -11.19 -4.59
C GLU A 36 0.53 -10.52 -3.23
N HIS A 37 1.54 -9.77 -2.79
CA HIS A 37 1.53 -9.12 -1.48
C HIS A 37 0.50 -7.99 -1.40
N LYS A 38 -0.58 -8.21 -0.64
CA LYS A 38 -1.56 -7.17 -0.31
C LYS A 38 -1.00 -6.22 0.74
N HIS A 39 -0.68 -5.01 0.30
CA HIS A 39 0.06 -4.05 1.12
C HIS A 39 -0.89 -3.26 2.04
N SER A 40 -0.65 -3.29 3.35
CA SER A 40 -1.56 -2.69 4.33
C SER A 40 -1.73 -1.17 4.15
N LYS A 41 -0.64 -0.46 3.82
CA LYS A 41 -0.69 0.98 3.51
C LYS A 41 -1.36 1.30 2.17
N LEU A 42 -1.61 0.31 1.31
CA LEU A 42 -2.38 0.44 0.07
C LEU A 42 -3.78 -0.12 0.23
N ARG A 43 -4.33 -0.11 1.46
CA ARG A 43 -5.66 -0.68 1.75
C ARG A 43 -5.82 -2.15 1.29
N PHE A 44 -4.74 -2.91 1.32
CA PHE A 44 -4.69 -4.34 0.97
C PHE A 44 -4.97 -4.63 -0.53
N VAL A 45 -4.64 -3.70 -1.43
CA VAL A 45 -4.37 -4.04 -2.83
C VAL A 45 -2.88 -4.37 -3.03
N THR A 46 -2.56 -4.98 -4.17
CA THR A 46 -1.15 -5.25 -4.52
C THR A 46 -0.49 -3.96 -5.04
N PRO A 47 0.84 -3.82 -4.88
CA PRO A 47 1.57 -2.70 -5.47
C PRO A 47 1.34 -2.57 -6.98
N HIS A 48 1.26 -3.70 -7.71
CA HIS A 48 0.97 -3.68 -9.13
C HIS A 48 -0.44 -3.13 -9.42
N GLN A 49 -1.48 -3.56 -8.70
CA GLN A 49 -2.84 -3.04 -8.86
C GLN A 49 -2.92 -1.53 -8.62
N ARG A 50 -2.20 -1.02 -7.61
CA ARG A 50 -2.11 0.42 -7.37
C ARG A 50 -1.38 1.13 -8.51
N HIS A 51 -0.30 0.55 -9.00
CA HIS A 51 0.52 1.13 -10.06
C HIS A 51 -0.24 1.26 -11.38
N THR A 52 -1.07 0.26 -11.71
CA THR A 52 -1.90 0.25 -12.93
C THR A 52 -3.26 0.93 -12.76
N GLY A 53 -3.55 1.50 -11.58
CA GLY A 53 -4.82 2.20 -11.28
C GLY A 53 -6.03 1.28 -11.07
N GLN A 54 -5.83 -0.04 -11.05
CA GLN A 54 -6.89 -1.03 -10.80
C GLN A 54 -7.42 -0.96 -9.36
N ASP A 55 -6.67 -0.35 -8.44
CA ASP A 55 -7.03 -0.23 -7.04
C ASP A 55 -8.35 0.52 -6.83
N VAL A 56 -8.69 1.48 -7.70
CA VAL A 56 -9.94 2.25 -7.62
C VAL A 56 -11.16 1.32 -7.67
N ALA A 57 -11.25 0.49 -8.71
CA ALA A 57 -12.38 -0.43 -8.89
C ALA A 57 -12.40 -1.53 -7.80
N ILE A 58 -11.23 -2.07 -7.44
CA ILE A 58 -11.11 -3.11 -6.41
C ILE A 58 -11.58 -2.60 -5.05
N LEU A 59 -11.19 -1.38 -4.69
CA LEU A 59 -11.52 -0.79 -3.40
C LEU A 59 -12.98 -0.34 -3.32
N ALA A 60 -13.57 0.11 -4.42
CA ALA A 60 -15.01 0.36 -4.50
C ALA A 60 -15.81 -0.93 -4.20
N GLN A 61 -15.50 -2.04 -4.87
CA GLN A 61 -16.12 -3.35 -4.61
C GLN A 61 -15.86 -3.83 -3.18
N CYS A 62 -14.67 -3.57 -2.64
CA CYS A 62 -14.34 -3.93 -1.26
C CYS A 62 -15.24 -3.19 -0.25
N LYS A 63 -15.48 -1.89 -0.49
CA LYS A 63 -16.38 -1.07 0.35
C LYS A 63 -17.79 -1.66 0.37
N GLU A 64 -18.38 -1.88 -0.80
CA GLU A 64 -19.72 -2.44 -0.95
C GLU A 64 -19.87 -3.79 -0.21
N ARG A 65 -18.90 -4.69 -0.38
CA ARG A 65 -18.93 -6.00 0.28
C ARG A 65 -18.86 -5.93 1.80
N ILE A 66 -18.00 -5.05 2.35
CA ILE A 66 -17.86 -4.91 3.81
C ILE A 66 -19.11 -4.23 4.39
N GLU A 67 -19.69 -3.26 3.69
CA GLU A 67 -20.95 -2.62 4.08
C GLU A 67 -22.11 -3.62 4.08
N ALA A 68 -22.25 -4.43 3.03
CA ALA A 68 -23.24 -5.50 2.98
C ALA A 68 -23.05 -6.52 4.10
N ALA A 69 -21.79 -6.92 4.39
CA ALA A 69 -21.50 -7.83 5.49
C ALA A 69 -21.85 -7.24 6.87
N LYS A 70 -21.60 -5.93 7.06
CA LYS A 70 -22.00 -5.21 8.27
C LYS A 70 -23.52 -5.13 8.42
N ALA A 71 -24.24 -4.84 7.33
CA ALA A 71 -25.70 -4.80 7.34
C ALA A 71 -26.32 -6.17 7.66
N ALA A 72 -25.73 -7.25 7.15
CA ALA A 72 -26.20 -8.61 7.42
C ALA A 72 -25.95 -9.06 8.88
N ASN A 73 -24.87 -8.60 9.52
CA ASN A 73 -24.49 -9.02 10.88
C ASN A 73 -23.97 -7.85 11.73
N PRO A 74 -24.82 -6.89 12.11
CA PRO A 74 -24.38 -5.65 12.76
C PRO A 74 -23.74 -5.89 14.13
N SER A 75 -24.14 -6.93 14.87
CA SER A 75 -23.57 -7.28 16.18
C SER A 75 -22.06 -7.57 16.14
N ARG A 76 -21.53 -8.08 15.03
CA ARG A 76 -20.08 -8.31 14.85
C ARG A 76 -19.28 -7.00 14.79
N TRP A 77 -19.88 -5.92 14.30
CA TRP A 77 -19.22 -4.61 14.18
C TRP A 77 -19.45 -3.72 15.39
N GLY A 78 -20.59 -3.86 16.08
CA GLY A 78 -21.03 -2.92 17.11
C GLY A 78 -21.08 -1.50 16.54
N ASN A 79 -20.50 -0.54 17.26
CA ASN A 79 -20.48 0.86 16.85
C ASN A 79 -19.36 1.21 15.86
N ARG A 80 -18.54 0.26 15.43
CA ARG A 80 -17.39 0.53 14.55
C ARG A 80 -17.84 0.77 13.12
N GLU A 81 -17.25 1.77 12.47
CA GLU A 81 -17.39 1.95 11.02
C GLU A 81 -16.74 0.81 10.23
N VAL A 82 -17.13 0.69 8.96
CA VAL A 82 -16.44 -0.19 8.03
C VAL A 82 -15.02 0.30 7.78
N ARG A 83 -14.16 -0.61 7.38
CA ARG A 83 -12.77 -0.31 7.05
C ARG A 83 -12.70 0.75 5.94
N ASN A 84 -11.76 1.70 6.06
CA ASN A 84 -11.45 2.63 4.98
C ASN A 84 -10.95 1.87 3.73
N CYS A 85 -11.73 1.99 2.66
CA CYS A 85 -11.48 1.47 1.31
C CYS A 85 -11.37 2.61 0.29
N THR A 86 -10.84 3.78 0.66
CA THR A 86 -10.57 4.84 -0.31
C THR A 86 -9.20 4.63 -0.95
N PRO A 87 -9.05 4.85 -2.28
CA PRO A 87 -7.76 4.79 -2.95
C PRO A 87 -6.74 5.73 -2.31
N VAL A 88 -5.49 5.27 -2.24
CA VAL A 88 -4.41 6.04 -1.63
C VAL A 88 -3.85 7.00 -2.67
N GLY A 89 -3.82 8.29 -2.34
CA GLY A 89 -3.25 9.33 -3.20
C GLY A 89 -1.75 9.15 -3.47
N PRO A 90 -1.19 9.93 -4.41
CA PRO A 90 0.26 9.92 -4.66
C PRO A 90 1.04 10.30 -3.40
N THR A 91 2.26 9.79 -3.28
CA THR A 91 3.19 10.11 -2.19
C THR A 91 4.57 10.31 -2.77
N THR A 92 5.28 11.34 -2.31
CA THR A 92 6.66 11.66 -2.70
C THR A 92 7.60 11.37 -1.54
N LEU A 93 8.75 10.74 -1.82
CA LEU A 93 9.76 10.42 -0.78
C LEU A 93 10.41 11.69 -0.22
N ASN A 94 10.55 12.73 -1.03
CA ASN A 94 11.00 14.07 -0.64
C ASN A 94 10.02 15.08 -1.23
N PRO A 95 9.05 15.61 -0.46
CA PRO A 95 8.14 16.63 -0.97
C PRO A 95 8.91 17.91 -1.27
N GLU A 96 8.62 18.52 -2.42
CA GLU A 96 9.20 19.82 -2.74
C GLU A 96 8.63 20.88 -1.79
N LYS A 97 9.51 21.75 -1.25
CA LYS A 97 9.07 22.86 -0.41
C LYS A 97 8.23 23.79 -1.29
N GLN A 98 6.95 23.97 -0.94
CA GLN A 98 6.11 24.96 -1.59
C GLN A 98 6.77 26.34 -1.43
N GLN A 99 7.01 27.05 -2.53
CA GLN A 99 7.44 28.44 -2.47
C GLN A 99 6.34 29.25 -1.80
N THR A 100 6.59 29.70 -0.57
CA THR A 100 5.73 30.65 0.11
C THR A 100 5.76 31.95 -0.70
N LYS A 101 4.71 32.22 -1.48
CA LYS A 101 4.55 33.53 -2.11
C LYS A 101 4.50 34.55 -0.98
N GLN A 102 5.52 35.41 -0.89
CA GLN A 102 5.49 36.54 0.04
C GLN A 102 4.34 37.44 -0.41
N ILE A 103 3.32 37.55 0.44
CA ILE A 103 2.26 38.52 0.23
C ILE A 103 2.88 39.87 0.54
N GLU A 104 3.18 40.65 -0.50
CA GLU A 104 3.57 42.05 -0.35
C GLU A 104 2.45 42.79 0.39
N LYS A 105 2.70 43.12 1.66
CA LYS A 105 1.86 44.05 2.39
C LYS A 105 2.12 45.44 1.81
N LYS A 106 1.17 45.95 1.02
CA LYS A 106 1.13 47.38 0.66
C LYS A 106 0.97 48.19 1.96
N ALA A 107 1.97 49.02 2.25
CA ALA A 107 1.88 50.03 3.30
C ALA A 107 0.92 51.14 2.85
N ALA A 108 0.07 51.58 3.78
CA ALA A 108 -0.80 52.74 3.65
C ALA A 108 -0.08 54.01 4.11
#